data_AF-A0A2U9IK18-F1
#
_entry.id   AF-A0A2U9IK18-F1
#
_cell.length_a   1.000
_cell.length_b   1.000
_cell.length_c   1.000
_cell.angle_alpha   90.00
_cell.angle_beta   90.00
_cell.angle_gamma   90.00
#
_symmetry.space_group_name_H-M   'P 1'
#
loop_
_entity.id
_entity.type
_entity.pdbx_description
1 polymer ?
#
loop_
_entity_poly.entity_id
_entity_poly.type
_entity_poly.pdbx_seq_one_letter_code
_entity_poly.pdbx_strand_id
1 'polypeptide(L)'
;MKRILRVPRFQKNGKPKALELLIDDASINDKGFAQEARFLLVIDDGNNRVGFQLSQAEAALLYHRLGYALNEASKEYISMEEKSRKSFERKTSSERNNEENEEGDLSSDENFDLDEEEDNKL
;
A
#
# COMPACT_ATOMS: atom_id res chain seq x y z
N MET A 1 -21.24 18.47 -22.22
CA MET A 1 -20.41 17.73 -21.25
C MET A 1 -18.96 18.20 -21.23
N LYS A 2 -18.51 18.67 -20.07
CA LYS A 2 -17.14 19.08 -19.74
C LYS A 2 -16.40 17.95 -19.02
N ARG A 3 -15.17 17.63 -19.46
CA ARG A 3 -14.31 16.65 -18.76
C ARG A 3 -13.67 17.29 -17.53
N ILE A 4 -13.86 16.69 -16.36
CA ILE A 4 -13.36 17.20 -15.07
C ILE A 4 -12.22 16.37 -14.49
N LEU A 5 -12.09 15.09 -14.89
CA LEU A 5 -10.97 14.23 -14.50
C LEU A 5 -10.54 13.37 -15.69
N ARG A 6 -9.23 13.18 -15.82
CA ARG A 6 -8.64 12.16 -16.69
C ARG A 6 -7.44 11.55 -15.98
N VAL A 7 -7.51 10.26 -15.69
CA VAL A 7 -6.40 9.47 -15.16
C VAL A 7 -5.87 8.59 -16.28
N PRO A 8 -4.80 9.00 -16.99
CA PRO A 8 -4.15 8.14 -17.96
C PRO A 8 -3.39 7.03 -17.24
N ARG A 9 -3.48 5.80 -17.73
CA ARG A 9 -2.62 4.68 -17.35
C ARG A 9 -1.93 4.14 -18.59
N PHE A 10 -0.61 4.07 -18.53
CA PHE A 10 0.19 3.45 -19.58
C PHE A 10 0.55 2.03 -19.14
N GLN A 11 0.14 1.02 -19.90
CA GLN A 11 0.74 -0.31 -19.74
C GLN A 11 2.09 -0.36 -20.45
N LYS A 12 2.96 -1.29 -20.02
CA LYS A 12 4.22 -1.61 -20.71
C LYS A 12 4.03 -1.92 -22.21
N ASN A 13 2.82 -2.26 -22.63
CA ASN A 13 2.44 -2.66 -23.98
C ASN A 13 2.08 -1.48 -24.91
N GLY A 14 2.26 -0.23 -24.45
CA GLY A 14 2.09 0.98 -25.27
C GLY A 14 0.66 1.44 -25.55
N LYS A 15 -0.36 0.59 -25.30
CA LYS A 15 -1.77 0.99 -25.45
C LYS A 15 -2.21 1.92 -24.30
N PRO A 16 -2.72 3.14 -24.59
CA PRO A 16 -3.19 4.05 -23.55
C PRO A 16 -4.50 3.55 -22.95
N LYS A 17 -4.56 3.48 -21.61
CA LYS A 17 -5.80 3.29 -20.86
C LYS A 17 -6.17 4.62 -20.20
N ALA A 18 -7.46 4.86 -20.00
CA ALA A 18 -7.91 6.06 -19.34
C ALA A 18 -9.16 5.81 -18.49
N LEU A 19 -9.20 6.45 -17.33
CA LEU A 19 -10.45 6.70 -16.61
C LEU A 19 -10.78 8.18 -16.79
N GLU A 20 -11.96 8.49 -17.33
CA GLU A 20 -12.42 9.86 -17.50
C GLU A 20 -13.72 10.08 -16.73
N LEU A 21 -13.88 11.27 -16.16
CA LEU A 21 -15.14 11.74 -15.60
C LEU A 21 -15.54 13.02 -16.32
N LEU A 22 -16.75 13.05 -16.84
CA LEU A 22 -17.35 14.20 -17.48
C LEU A 22 -18.63 14.60 -16.74
N ILE A 23 -18.96 15.88 -16.81
CA ILE A 23 -20.18 16.45 -16.24
C ILE A 23 -20.92 17.26 -17.30
N ASP A 24 -22.24 17.16 -17.33
CA ASP A 24 -23.13 18.10 -17.99
C ASP A 24 -23.79 18.96 -16.92
N ASP A 25 -23.78 20.27 -17.13
CA ASP A 25 -24.35 21.23 -16.19
C ASP A 25 -25.87 21.04 -16.10
N ALA A 26 -26.45 21.43 -14.95
CA ALA A 26 -27.90 21.46 -14.81
C ALA A 26 -28.52 22.44 -15.82
N SER A 27 -29.70 22.09 -16.36
CA SER A 27 -30.34 22.85 -17.43
C SER A 27 -31.85 22.95 -17.23
N ILE A 28 -32.50 23.85 -17.97
CA ILE A 28 -33.96 23.89 -18.08
C ILE A 28 -34.34 23.23 -19.42
N ASN A 29 -35.28 22.29 -19.38
CA ASN A 29 -35.75 21.63 -20.59
C ASN A 29 -36.79 22.46 -21.37
N ASP A 30 -37.17 21.99 -22.56
CA ASP A 30 -38.14 22.65 -23.44
C ASP A 30 -39.53 22.84 -22.82
N LYS A 31 -39.82 22.17 -21.70
CA LYS A 31 -41.07 22.26 -20.93
C LYS A 31 -40.95 23.20 -19.72
N GLY A 32 -39.81 23.86 -19.53
CA GLY A 32 -39.56 24.80 -18.43
C GLY A 32 -39.20 24.13 -17.10
N PHE A 33 -38.96 22.82 -17.07
CA PHE A 33 -38.57 22.11 -15.84
C PHE A 33 -37.05 22.01 -15.72
N ALA A 34 -36.56 22.14 -14.48
CA ALA A 34 -35.16 21.91 -14.15
C ALA A 34 -34.79 20.43 -14.35
N GLN A 35 -33.64 20.21 -14.99
CA GLN A 35 -32.98 18.93 -15.14
C GLN A 35 -31.66 18.96 -14.37
N GLU A 36 -31.44 17.93 -13.55
CA GLU A 36 -30.21 17.77 -12.79
C GLU A 36 -28.99 17.64 -13.70
N ALA A 37 -27.83 17.96 -13.13
CA ALA A 37 -26.55 17.69 -13.75
C ALA A 37 -26.40 16.17 -14.02
N ARG A 38 -25.72 15.84 -15.12
CA ARG A 38 -25.46 14.44 -15.51
C ARG A 38 -23.98 14.16 -15.46
N PHE A 39 -23.61 13.00 -14.95
CA PHE A 39 -22.22 12.57 -14.87
C PHE A 39 -21.98 11.42 -15.83
N LEU A 40 -20.83 11.40 -16.49
CA LEU A 40 -20.43 10.31 -17.36
C LEU A 40 -19.06 9.80 -16.92
N LEU A 41 -19.03 8.57 -16.42
CA LEU A 41 -17.80 7.86 -16.10
C LEU A 41 -17.41 7.00 -17.30
N VAL A 42 -16.21 7.20 -17.83
CA VAL A 42 -15.70 6.45 -18.99
C VAL A 42 -14.48 5.66 -18.58
N ILE A 43 -14.51 4.35 -18.85
CA ILE A 43 -13.40 3.43 -18.64
C ILE A 43 -12.94 2.95 -20.01
N ASP A 44 -11.71 3.29 -20.36
CA ASP A 44 -11.02 2.83 -21.55
C ASP A 44 -9.86 1.92 -21.13
N ASP A 45 -9.96 0.64 -21.46
CA ASP A 45 -8.93 -0.35 -21.14
C ASP A 45 -7.93 -0.57 -22.28
N GLY A 46 -7.97 0.26 -23.33
CA GLY A 46 -7.12 0.21 -24.51
C GLY A 46 -7.61 -0.74 -25.61
N ASN A 47 -8.60 -1.58 -25.33
CA ASN A 47 -9.28 -2.42 -26.33
C ASN A 47 -10.79 -2.13 -26.36
N ASN A 48 -11.38 -1.85 -25.21
CA ASN A 48 -12.79 -1.58 -24.99
C ASN A 48 -12.95 -0.26 -24.25
N ARG A 49 -13.97 0.49 -24.67
CA ARG A 49 -14.37 1.73 -24.02
C ARG A 49 -15.82 1.63 -23.60
N VAL A 50 -16.08 1.76 -22.30
CA VAL A 50 -17.41 1.67 -21.70
C VAL A 50 -17.71 2.98 -20.97
N GLY A 51 -18.95 3.46 -21.12
CA GLY A 51 -19.44 4.67 -20.47
C GLY A 51 -20.63 4.36 -19.57
N PHE A 52 -20.63 4.94 -18.37
CA PHE A 52 -21.72 4.87 -17.40
C PHE A 52 -22.26 6.27 -17.18
N GLN A 53 -23.51 6.51 -17.60
CA GLN A 53 -24.19 7.76 -17.29
C GLN A 53 -24.83 7.62 -15.91
N LEU A 54 -24.50 8.54 -15.01
CA LEU A 54 -24.98 8.58 -13.63
C LEU A 54 -25.83 9.82 -13.41
N SER A 55 -26.93 9.65 -12.69
CA SER A 55 -27.67 10.73 -12.04
C SER A 55 -26.86 11.34 -10.89
N GLN A 56 -27.30 12.48 -10.37
CA GLN A 56 -26.66 13.13 -9.23
C GLN A 56 -26.70 12.25 -7.97
N ALA A 57 -27.80 11.52 -7.75
CA ALA A 57 -27.93 10.60 -6.62
C ALA A 57 -26.97 9.39 -6.73
N GLU A 58 -26.84 8.80 -7.93
CA GLU A 58 -25.92 7.68 -8.17
C GLU A 58 -24.46 8.12 -8.04
N ALA A 59 -24.12 9.32 -8.55
CA ALA A 59 -22.79 9.88 -8.39
C ALA A 59 -22.45 10.14 -6.91
N ALA A 60 -23.39 10.67 -6.13
CA ALA A 60 -23.22 10.86 -4.69
C ALA A 60 -23.02 9.54 -3.94
N LEU A 61 -23.83 8.52 -4.26
CA LEU A 61 -23.66 7.18 -3.70
C LEU A 61 -22.28 6.59 -4.03
N LEU A 62 -21.84 6.69 -5.29
CA LEU A 62 -20.53 6.23 -5.72
C LEU A 62 -19.41 6.93 -4.95
N TYR A 63 -19.51 8.25 -4.76
CA TYR A 63 -18.55 9.02 -3.96
C TYR A 63 -18.43 8.49 -2.52
N HIS A 64 -19.56 8.28 -1.83
CA HIS A 64 -19.55 7.73 -0.48
C HIS A 64 -18.95 6.32 -0.42
N ARG A 65 -19.29 5.46 -1.39
CA ARG A 65 -18.77 4.09 -1.44
C ARG A 65 -17.28 4.04 -1.74
N LEU A 66 -16.78 4.91 -2.61
CA LEU A 66 -15.34 5.05 -2.85
C LEU A 66 -14.59 5.52 -1.60
N GLY A 67 -15.13 6.49 -0.87
CA GLY A 67 -14.55 6.94 0.40
C GLY A 67 -14.45 5.82 1.43
N TYR A 68 -15.51 5.01 1.57
CA TYR A 68 -15.48 3.82 2.42
C TYR A 68 -14.42 2.80 1.98
N ALA A 69 -14.38 2.45 0.70
CA ALA A 69 -13.43 1.47 0.17
C ALA A 69 -11.96 1.92 0.37
N LEU A 70 -11.67 3.21 0.18
CA LEU A 70 -10.33 3.77 0.41
C LEU A 70 -9.93 3.69 1.89
N ASN A 71 -10.85 3.97 2.80
CA ASN A 71 -10.60 3.85 4.23
C ASN A 71 -10.27 2.39 4.63
N GLU A 72 -11.05 1.43 4.17
CA GLU A 72 -10.79 0.00 4.46
C GLU A 72 -9.47 -0.47 3.87
N ALA A 73 -9.17 -0.12 2.62
CA ALA A 73 -7.88 -0.44 1.99
C ALA A 73 -6.69 0.18 2.75
N SER A 74 -6.85 1.39 3.29
CA SER A 74 -5.80 2.07 4.06
C SER A 74 -5.53 1.38 5.39
N LYS A 75 -6.59 0.94 6.10
CA LYS A 75 -6.45 0.16 7.34
C LYS A 75 -5.73 -1.17 7.10
N GLU A 76 -6.10 -1.86 6.02
CA GLU A 76 -5.46 -3.11 5.62
C GLU A 76 -3.97 -2.89 5.33
N TYR A 77 -3.64 -1.86 4.55
CA TYR A 77 -2.25 -1.50 4.24
C TYR A 77 -1.42 -1.22 5.50
N ILE A 78 -1.93 -0.39 6.43
CA ILE A 78 -1.24 -0.11 7.70
C ILE A 78 -1.04 -1.40 8.51
N SER A 79 -2.05 -2.27 8.58
CA SER A 79 -1.93 -3.55 9.28
C SER A 79 -0.84 -4.44 8.65
N MET A 80 -0.74 -4.45 7.32
CA MET A 80 0.32 -5.18 6.61
C MET A 80 1.70 -4.59 6.88
N GLU A 81 1.86 -3.27 6.86
CA GLU A 81 3.13 -2.62 7.19
C GLU A 81 3.56 -2.90 8.63
N GLU A 82 2.65 -2.80 9.59
CA GLU A 82 2.95 -3.10 11.00
C GLU A 82 3.36 -4.56 11.22
N LYS A 83 2.67 -5.50 10.57
CA LYS A 83 3.03 -6.93 10.62
C LYS A 83 4.40 -7.16 9.99
N SER A 84 4.64 -6.60 8.81
CA SER A 84 5.92 -6.70 8.10
C SER A 84 7.06 -6.16 8.96
N ARG A 85 6.89 -4.97 9.56
CA ARG A 85 7.88 -4.37 10.45
C ARG A 85 8.15 -5.23 11.69
N LYS A 86 7.12 -5.73 12.37
CA LYS A 86 7.29 -6.64 13.51
C LYS A 86 7.99 -7.95 13.12
N SER A 87 7.71 -8.50 11.95
CA SER A 87 8.40 -9.68 11.43
C SER A 87 9.85 -9.40 11.08
N PHE A 88 10.15 -8.23 10.52
CA PHE A 88 11.52 -7.79 10.24
C PHE A 88 12.31 -7.59 11.54
N GLU A 89 11.75 -6.86 12.51
CA GLU A 89 12.38 -6.64 13.83
C GLU A 89 12.68 -7.98 14.52
N ARG A 90 11.74 -8.95 14.51
CA ARG A 90 11.96 -10.30 15.06
C ARG A 90 13.03 -11.11 14.33
N LYS A 91 13.16 -10.96 13.02
CA LYS A 91 14.23 -11.63 12.25
C LYS A 91 15.59 -11.03 12.58
N THR A 92 15.69 -9.70 12.60
CA THR A 92 16.93 -8.99 12.93
C THR A 92 17.39 -9.20 14.37
N SER A 93 16.46 -9.38 15.32
CA SER A 93 16.83 -9.70 16.71
C SER A 93 17.17 -11.18 16.90
N SER A 94 16.56 -12.08 16.13
CA SER A 94 16.92 -13.50 16.13
C SER A 94 18.28 -13.78 15.47
N GLU A 95 18.68 -13.01 14.47
CA GLU A 95 20.02 -13.10 13.86
C GLU A 95 21.11 -12.59 14.82
N ARG A 96 20.86 -11.49 15.56
CA ARG A 96 21.80 -11.00 16.59
C ARG A 96 22.01 -11.98 17.75
N ASN A 97 20.98 -12.73 18.15
CA ASN A 97 21.10 -13.72 19.22
C ASN A 97 21.70 -15.06 18.76
N ASN A 98 21.84 -15.28 17.45
CA ASN A 98 22.49 -16.49 16.90
C ASN A 98 23.98 -16.28 16.61
N GLU A 99 24.47 -15.04 16.50
CA GLU A 99 25.91 -14.76 16.38
C GLU A 99 26.64 -14.81 17.75
N GLU A 100 25.93 -14.76 18.88
CA GLU A 100 26.53 -14.89 20.23
C GLU A 100 26.56 -16.34 20.77
N ASN A 101 26.09 -17.34 20.01
CA ASN A 101 25.99 -18.74 20.45
C ASN A 101 26.79 -19.75 19.61
N GLU A 102 27.74 -19.29 18.77
CA GLU A 102 28.71 -20.16 18.06
C GLU A 102 30.16 -20.05 18.60
N GLU A 103 30.36 -19.69 19.88
CA GLU A 103 31.66 -19.81 20.55
C GLU A 103 31.58 -20.69 21.82
N GLY A 104 31.12 -21.93 21.67
CA GLY A 104 31.12 -22.88 22.78
C GLY A 104 31.01 -24.31 22.32
N ASP A 105 32.15 -24.91 21.96
CA ASP A 105 32.57 -26.28 22.35
C ASP A 105 33.67 -26.81 21.39
N LEU A 106 34.94 -26.61 21.75
CA LEU A 106 36.03 -27.49 21.29
C LEU A 106 37.06 -27.71 22.41
N SER A 107 36.93 -28.91 22.99
CA SER A 107 37.95 -29.77 23.60
C SER A 107 38.62 -29.33 24.92
N SER A 108 38.23 -30.10 25.93
CA SER A 108 38.91 -30.43 27.18
C SER A 108 40.35 -30.95 27.02
N ASP A 109 41.13 -30.70 28.09
CA ASP A 109 42.33 -31.38 28.60
C ASP A 109 43.61 -31.41 27.75
N GLU A 110 44.67 -30.73 28.24
CA GLU A 110 45.88 -31.39 28.75
C GLU A 110 46.85 -30.39 29.45
N ASN A 111 47.35 -30.81 30.61
CA ASN A 111 48.21 -30.13 31.58
C ASN A 111 49.54 -29.59 31.04
N PHE A 112 50.08 -28.51 31.66
CA PHE A 112 51.48 -28.51 32.13
C PHE A 112 51.69 -27.47 33.25
N ASP A 113 51.97 -27.99 34.45
CA ASP A 113 52.45 -27.31 35.66
C ASP A 113 53.91 -26.83 35.54
N LEU A 114 54.38 -26.10 36.57
CA LEU A 114 55.75 -25.72 36.98
C LEU A 114 56.12 -24.25 36.67
N ASP A 115 56.51 -23.37 37.60
CA ASP A 115 57.12 -23.55 38.92
C ASP A 115 56.82 -22.37 39.88
N GLU A 116 56.87 -22.70 41.17
CA GLU A 116 56.90 -21.81 42.34
C GLU A 116 58.11 -20.86 42.34
N GLU A 117 57.98 -19.69 42.96
CA GLU A 117 58.90 -19.30 44.06
C GLU A 117 58.31 -18.17 44.91
N GLU A 118 58.45 -18.36 46.22
CA GLU A 118 57.98 -17.51 47.31
C GLU A 118 58.76 -16.17 47.41
N ASP A 119 58.18 -15.31 48.25
CA ASP A 119 58.87 -14.61 49.35
C ASP A 119 59.11 -13.08 49.30
N ASN A 120 58.33 -12.41 50.16
CA ASN A 120 58.72 -11.48 51.23
C ASN A 120 59.30 -10.06 50.98
N LYS A 121 58.66 -9.11 51.70
CA LYS A 121 59.18 -7.85 52.32
C LYS A 121 59.58 -6.72 51.35
N LEU A 122 59.14 -5.47 51.51
CA LEU A 122 59.02 -4.62 52.71
C LEU A 122 57.98 -3.51 52.47
#